data_AF-A0A7S0J456-F1
#
_entry.id   AF-A0A7S0J456-F1
#
_cell.length_a   1.000
_cell.length_b   1.000
_cell.length_c   1.000
_cell.angle_alpha   90.00
_cell.angle_beta   90.00
_cell.angle_gamma   90.00
#
_symmetry.space_group_name_H-M   'P 1'
#
loop_
_entity.id
_entity.type
_entity.pdbx_description
1 polymer ?
#
loop_
_entity_poly.entity_id
_entity_poly.type
_entity_poly.pdbx_seq_one_letter_code
_entity_poly.pdbx_strand_id
1 'polypeptide(L)'
;AAESARTDTAEGVTSRGATQVDPDRCCISLRRPWKVFFSSWLKRWDDQKRGIDALRRCFKPLKAEPTITLNVAAFNALVVVLLRVVGFSADFRRWAMLWHVLPCLMGSWAFLQKKHGSRMWAVTPAVALCWLHNWCAMLGVGLVSLSMSLLIYVAGLGVEPLLPTALRCSFSFPLRVFELSLQHAVYFMMSTLFALLLTLPLWVRGYRLGMEAVGRRVSISYAEIALELVYQASHGTAFLFFAVPCALLYEILGAPLHVVHFLMFGVELVFINFVTQYKFCIIHQLMHDIQPLYVMAHVEHHICKTIHPVSSAVGLWEPLVEGGGPLFGGVGLNACPYFSLQLVYTGANLVTHTMWPAKCLVQWHTLHHVALADLYNVNIPSARDEEHSEYFAKFNEPLKAQSPFVRIEWLSDVTAFVFAAAAGVFAHYALGVGIAQVWGSAVWAAA
;
A
#
# COMPACT_ATOMS: atom_id res chain seq x y z
N ALA A 1 11.39 23.24 -14.73
CA ALA A 1 12.59 23.23 -13.86
C ALA A 1 12.54 21.94 -13.06
N ALA A 2 13.11 20.82 -13.50
CA ALA A 2 14.53 20.52 -13.75
C ALA A 2 15.36 20.47 -12.45
N GLU A 3 15.10 19.44 -11.64
CA GLU A 3 15.84 18.87 -10.49
C GLU A 3 14.80 17.95 -9.80
N SER A 4 14.96 16.66 -9.52
CA SER A 4 16.12 15.82 -9.27
C SER A 4 16.00 14.48 -10.01
N ALA A 5 16.71 14.36 -11.13
CA ALA A 5 17.27 13.07 -11.50
C ALA A 5 18.66 13.05 -10.85
N ARG A 6 18.81 12.35 -9.72
CA ARG A 6 20.15 11.90 -9.30
C ARG A 6 20.57 10.83 -10.30
N THR A 7 21.08 11.28 -11.45
CA THR A 7 21.96 10.49 -12.29
C THR A 7 23.36 10.71 -11.75
N ASP A 8 23.75 9.89 -10.78
CA ASP A 8 25.17 9.75 -10.45
C ASP A 8 25.84 9.11 -11.66
N THR A 9 26.58 9.93 -12.41
CA THR A 9 27.49 9.52 -13.46
C THR A 9 28.59 8.69 -12.81
N ALA A 10 28.54 7.38 -13.06
CA ALA A 10 29.61 6.45 -12.73
C ALA A 10 30.80 6.64 -13.68
N GLU A 11 31.67 7.59 -13.36
CA GLU A 11 33.04 7.64 -13.88
C GLU A 11 34.00 7.89 -12.73
N GLY A 12 34.91 6.93 -12.49
CA GLY A 12 36.01 7.08 -11.53
C GLY A 12 36.00 6.11 -10.34
N VAL A 13 35.95 4.80 -10.58
CA VAL A 13 36.49 3.82 -9.62
C VAL A 13 37.62 3.05 -10.31
N THR A 14 38.83 3.53 -10.06
CA THR A 14 40.06 2.83 -10.38
C THR A 14 40.14 1.52 -9.59
N SER A 15 40.59 0.50 -10.28
CA SER A 15 40.72 -0.89 -9.85
C SER A 15 41.66 -1.05 -8.65
N ARG A 16 41.10 -1.31 -7.46
CA ARG A 16 41.83 -2.03 -6.39
C ARG A 16 40.88 -2.94 -5.62
N GLY A 17 41.19 -4.24 -5.64
CA GLY A 17 40.63 -5.24 -4.74
C GLY A 17 39.27 -5.78 -5.13
N ALA A 18 39.18 -6.50 -6.27
CA ALA A 18 38.04 -7.38 -6.51
C ALA A 18 38.08 -8.53 -5.49
N THR A 19 37.45 -8.32 -4.32
CA THR A 19 36.97 -9.45 -3.51
C THR A 19 36.03 -10.25 -4.40
N GLN A 20 36.44 -11.47 -4.71
CA GLN A 20 35.69 -12.48 -5.43
C GLN A 20 34.24 -12.49 -4.91
N VAL A 21 33.31 -11.98 -5.72
CA VAL A 21 31.89 -12.05 -5.40
C VAL A 21 31.51 -13.51 -5.57
N ASP A 22 31.35 -14.20 -4.44
CA ASP A 22 30.87 -15.58 -4.36
C ASP A 22 29.56 -15.72 -5.16
N PRO A 23 29.59 -16.36 -6.35
CA PRO A 23 28.44 -16.49 -7.23
C PRO A 23 27.27 -17.26 -6.57
N ASP A 24 27.56 -18.04 -5.53
CA ASP A 24 26.61 -18.93 -4.86
C ASP A 24 25.79 -18.23 -3.75
N ARG A 25 25.94 -16.92 -3.55
CA ARG A 25 25.23 -16.15 -2.50
C ARG A 25 24.12 -15.21 -3.01
N CYS A 26 23.68 -15.37 -4.26
CA CYS A 26 22.62 -14.54 -4.86
C CYS A 26 21.19 -15.10 -4.68
N CYS A 27 20.98 -16.07 -3.79
CA CYS A 27 19.63 -16.48 -3.40
C CYS A 27 19.13 -15.61 -2.23
N ILE A 28 17.91 -15.08 -2.34
CA ILE A 28 17.22 -14.50 -1.19
C ILE A 28 16.87 -15.65 -0.25
N SER A 29 17.70 -15.84 0.77
CA SER A 29 17.32 -16.62 1.93
C SER A 29 16.32 -15.80 2.74
N LEU A 30 15.21 -16.43 3.17
CA LEU A 30 14.24 -15.83 4.10
C LEU A 30 14.90 -15.29 5.38
N ARG A 31 16.11 -15.75 5.72
CA ARG A 31 16.91 -15.24 6.85
C ARG A 31 17.27 -13.75 6.70
N ARG A 32 17.50 -13.25 5.47
CA ARG A 32 17.97 -11.88 5.26
C ARG A 32 16.90 -10.84 5.58
N PRO A 33 15.67 -10.90 5.03
CA PRO A 33 14.63 -9.96 5.42
C PRO A 33 14.32 -10.06 6.92
N TRP A 34 14.15 -11.27 7.48
CA TRP A 34 13.94 -11.44 8.93
C TRP A 34 14.98 -10.73 9.79
N LYS A 35 16.27 -10.80 9.42
CA LYS A 35 17.33 -10.09 10.14
C LYS A 35 17.12 -8.56 10.13
N VAL A 36 16.62 -7.99 9.03
CA VAL A 36 16.29 -6.55 8.97
C VAL A 36 15.19 -6.21 9.96
N PHE A 37 14.10 -6.98 10.01
CA PHE A 37 13.01 -6.76 10.95
C PHE A 37 13.48 -6.87 12.41
N PHE A 38 14.17 -7.95 12.78
CA PHE A 38 14.69 -8.10 14.14
C PHE A 38 15.66 -6.99 14.54
N SER A 39 16.54 -6.57 13.63
CA SER A 39 17.47 -5.47 13.90
C SER A 39 16.72 -4.15 14.09
N SER A 40 15.66 -3.92 13.32
CA SER A 40 14.80 -2.74 13.46
C SER A 40 14.06 -2.73 14.80
N TRP A 41 13.40 -3.83 15.18
CA TRP A 41 12.69 -3.94 16.46
C TRP A 41 13.62 -3.78 17.67
N LEU A 42 14.88 -4.23 17.56
CA LEU A 42 15.91 -4.06 18.58
C LEU A 42 16.65 -2.72 18.50
N LYS A 43 16.25 -1.82 17.58
CA LYS A 43 16.89 -0.51 17.33
C LYS A 43 18.40 -0.61 17.04
N ARG A 44 18.83 -1.69 16.37
CA ARG A 44 20.21 -1.92 15.95
C ARG A 44 20.40 -1.42 14.51
N TRP A 45 20.46 -0.11 14.33
CA TRP A 45 20.43 0.53 13.01
C TRP A 45 21.61 0.14 12.10
N ASP A 46 22.79 -0.06 12.66
CA ASP A 46 23.97 -0.54 11.90
C ASP A 46 23.79 -1.97 11.39
N ASP A 47 23.22 -2.86 12.21
CA ASP A 47 22.88 -4.23 11.81
C ASP A 47 21.77 -4.23 10.75
N GLN A 48 20.76 -3.38 10.94
CA GLN A 48 19.68 -3.18 9.98
C GLN A 48 20.26 -2.74 8.63
N LYS A 49 21.09 -1.69 8.61
CA LYS A 49 21.74 -1.17 7.40
C LYS A 49 22.56 -2.24 6.67
N ARG A 50 23.37 -3.02 7.39
CA ARG A 50 24.10 -4.16 6.81
C ARG A 50 23.17 -5.20 6.20
N GLY A 51 22.03 -5.47 6.84
CA GLY A 51 20.98 -6.35 6.32
C GLY A 51 20.36 -5.82 5.03
N ILE A 52 20.03 -4.52 4.99
CA ILE A 52 19.50 -3.84 3.79
C ILE A 52 20.52 -3.89 2.65
N ASP A 53 21.79 -3.58 2.90
CA ASP A 53 22.85 -3.64 1.89
C ASP A 53 23.08 -5.08 1.37
N ALA A 54 22.87 -6.09 2.20
CA ALA A 54 22.94 -7.49 1.78
C ALA A 54 21.72 -7.91 0.94
N LEU A 55 20.52 -7.38 1.24
CA LEU A 55 19.32 -7.57 0.42
C LEU A 55 19.43 -6.85 -0.92
N ARG A 56 19.93 -5.61 -0.93
CA ARG A 56 20.12 -4.81 -2.15
C ARG A 56 20.90 -5.56 -3.22
N ARG A 57 21.92 -6.35 -2.83
CA ARG A 57 22.74 -7.17 -3.75
C ARG A 57 21.98 -8.32 -4.42
N CYS A 58 20.81 -8.71 -3.92
CA CYS A 58 19.96 -9.71 -4.58
C CYS A 58 19.15 -9.13 -5.74
N PHE A 59 18.99 -7.80 -5.78
CA PHE A 59 18.27 -7.11 -6.83
C PHE A 59 19.22 -6.67 -7.94
N LYS A 60 18.71 -6.69 -9.18
CA LYS A 60 19.40 -6.20 -10.37
C LYS A 60 18.89 -4.80 -10.73
N PRO A 61 19.74 -3.90 -11.26
CA PRO A 61 19.29 -2.58 -11.71
C PRO A 61 18.14 -2.66 -12.72
N LEU A 62 17.14 -1.79 -12.54
CA LEU A 62 15.95 -1.69 -13.41
C LEU A 62 15.82 -0.30 -14.01
N LYS A 63 15.24 -0.22 -15.20
CA LYS A 63 14.75 1.05 -15.76
C LYS A 63 13.30 1.21 -15.36
N ALA A 64 12.97 2.34 -14.72
CA ALA A 64 11.65 2.55 -14.16
C ALA A 64 10.54 2.47 -15.22
N GLU A 65 10.72 3.12 -16.37
CA GLU A 65 9.67 3.27 -17.37
C GLU A 65 9.14 1.95 -17.94
N PRO A 66 9.98 1.06 -18.52
CA PRO A 66 9.49 -0.24 -18.99
C PRO A 66 9.09 -1.19 -17.86
N THR A 67 9.68 -1.06 -16.66
CA THR A 67 9.28 -1.88 -15.51
C THR A 67 7.85 -1.57 -15.08
N ILE A 68 7.46 -0.30 -14.98
CA ILE A 68 6.10 0.05 -14.56
C ILE A 68 5.07 -0.45 -15.58
N THR A 69 5.38 -0.37 -16.88
CA THR A 69 4.54 -0.95 -17.93
C THR A 69 4.33 -2.46 -17.71
N LEU A 70 5.41 -3.19 -17.41
CA LEU A 70 5.34 -4.63 -17.09
C LEU A 70 4.58 -4.91 -15.80
N ASN A 71 4.79 -4.11 -14.75
CA ASN A 71 4.08 -4.23 -13.48
C ASN A 71 2.58 -4.16 -13.68
N VAL A 72 2.09 -3.14 -14.39
CA VAL A 72 0.67 -2.95 -14.67
C VAL A 72 0.10 -4.15 -15.44
N ALA A 73 0.80 -4.59 -16.50
CA ALA A 73 0.34 -5.71 -17.32
C ALA A 73 0.29 -7.03 -16.53
N ALA A 74 1.37 -7.36 -15.82
CA ALA A 74 1.49 -8.57 -15.03
C ALA A 74 0.53 -8.58 -13.84
N PHE A 75 0.31 -7.44 -13.18
CA PHE A 75 -0.63 -7.32 -12.06
C PHE A 75 -2.05 -7.61 -12.52
N ASN A 76 -2.48 -6.98 -13.61
CA ASN A 76 -3.83 -7.19 -14.16
C ASN A 76 -4.02 -8.64 -14.65
N ALA A 77 -3.00 -9.24 -15.28
CA ALA A 77 -3.03 -10.65 -15.62
C ALA A 77 -3.19 -11.56 -14.39
N LEU A 78 -2.46 -11.26 -13.31
CA LEU A 78 -2.57 -11.97 -12.04
C LEU A 78 -3.98 -11.83 -11.44
N VAL A 79 -4.56 -10.64 -11.41
CA VAL A 79 -5.93 -10.42 -10.94
C VAL A 79 -6.92 -11.31 -11.69
N VAL A 80 -6.84 -11.38 -13.01
CA VAL A 80 -7.72 -12.24 -13.82
C VAL A 80 -7.56 -13.72 -13.46
N VAL A 81 -6.32 -14.18 -13.24
CA VAL A 81 -6.03 -15.54 -12.79
C VAL A 81 -6.61 -15.79 -11.40
N LEU A 82 -6.38 -14.90 -10.44
CA LEU A 82 -6.86 -15.01 -9.07
C LEU A 82 -8.39 -15.09 -9.01
N LEU A 83 -9.09 -14.22 -9.73
CA LEU A 83 -10.56 -14.25 -9.79
C LEU A 83 -11.09 -15.57 -10.35
N ARG A 84 -10.39 -16.16 -11.32
CA ARG A 84 -10.75 -17.46 -11.88
C ARG A 84 -10.47 -18.61 -10.91
N VAL A 85 -9.31 -18.63 -10.27
CA VAL A 85 -8.89 -19.71 -9.36
C VAL A 85 -9.78 -19.75 -8.12
N VAL A 86 -10.13 -18.59 -7.55
CA VAL A 86 -11.03 -18.50 -6.39
C VAL A 86 -12.48 -18.89 -6.73
N GLY A 87 -12.85 -18.88 -8.02
CA GLY A 87 -14.17 -19.32 -8.46
C GLY A 87 -15.23 -18.22 -8.49
N PHE A 88 -14.84 -16.94 -8.58
CA PHE A 88 -15.79 -15.84 -8.83
C PHE A 88 -16.62 -16.10 -10.09
N SER A 89 -17.89 -15.69 -10.14
CA SER A 89 -18.80 -16.00 -11.23
C SER A 89 -18.33 -15.46 -12.60
N ALA A 90 -18.79 -16.11 -13.68
CA ALA A 90 -18.44 -15.67 -15.03
C ALA A 90 -18.91 -14.23 -15.32
N ASP A 91 -20.08 -13.85 -14.82
CA ASP A 91 -20.64 -12.51 -14.99
C ASP A 91 -19.85 -11.47 -14.20
N PHE A 92 -19.45 -11.76 -12.97
CA PHE A 92 -18.57 -10.88 -12.21
C PHE A 92 -17.21 -10.72 -12.88
N ARG A 93 -16.59 -11.80 -13.38
CA ARG A 93 -15.31 -11.72 -14.09
C ARG A 93 -15.40 -10.84 -15.34
N ARG A 94 -16.48 -10.96 -16.14
CA ARG A 94 -16.74 -10.06 -17.29
C ARG A 94 -16.89 -8.61 -16.84
N TRP A 95 -17.65 -8.38 -15.78
CA TRP A 95 -17.81 -7.05 -15.20
C TRP A 95 -16.46 -6.48 -14.73
N ALA A 96 -15.65 -7.26 -14.02
CA ALA A 96 -14.33 -6.85 -13.54
C ALA A 96 -13.36 -6.52 -14.67
N MET A 97 -13.44 -7.23 -15.81
CA MET A 97 -12.68 -6.87 -17.00
C MET A 97 -13.02 -5.46 -17.49
N LEU A 98 -14.30 -5.13 -17.58
CA LEU A 98 -14.77 -3.84 -18.11
C LEU A 98 -14.56 -2.69 -17.13
N TRP A 99 -14.74 -2.93 -15.83
CA TRP A 99 -14.80 -1.87 -14.82
C TRP A 99 -13.55 -1.72 -13.97
N HIS A 100 -12.66 -2.72 -13.97
CA HIS A 100 -11.41 -2.67 -13.22
C HIS A 100 -10.18 -2.86 -14.12
N VAL A 101 -10.08 -4.01 -14.79
CA VAL A 101 -8.85 -4.40 -15.52
C VAL A 101 -8.57 -3.46 -16.70
N LEU A 102 -9.55 -3.24 -17.57
CA LEU A 102 -9.39 -2.34 -18.72
C LEU A 102 -9.14 -0.89 -18.29
N PRO A 103 -9.92 -0.29 -17.36
CA PRO A 103 -9.64 1.04 -16.85
C PRO A 103 -8.24 1.17 -16.22
N CYS A 104 -7.81 0.18 -15.41
CA CYS A 104 -6.48 0.15 -14.81
C CYS A 104 -5.38 0.16 -15.87
N LEU A 105 -5.46 -0.72 -16.88
CA LEU A 105 -4.49 -0.77 -17.99
C LEU A 105 -4.47 0.54 -18.79
N MET A 106 -5.64 1.00 -19.24
CA MET A 106 -5.76 2.18 -20.09
C MET A 106 -5.35 3.45 -19.35
N GLY A 107 -5.80 3.63 -18.11
CA GLY A 107 -5.44 4.76 -17.25
C GLY A 107 -3.93 4.80 -16.99
N SER A 108 -3.33 3.65 -16.67
CA SER A 108 -1.87 3.52 -16.51
C SER A 108 -1.12 3.92 -17.76
N TRP A 109 -1.45 3.30 -18.90
CA TRP A 109 -0.68 3.48 -20.11
C TRP A 109 -0.86 4.86 -20.70
N ALA A 110 -2.06 5.45 -20.60
CA ALA A 110 -2.28 6.85 -20.99
C ALA A 110 -1.42 7.80 -20.15
N PHE A 111 -1.39 7.61 -18.82
CA PHE A 111 -0.57 8.40 -17.90
C PHE A 111 0.93 8.24 -18.21
N LEU A 112 1.41 6.99 -18.31
CA LEU A 112 2.81 6.68 -18.56
C LEU A 112 3.26 7.16 -19.93
N GLN A 113 2.43 7.03 -20.96
CA GLN A 113 2.74 7.51 -22.31
C GLN A 113 2.87 9.03 -22.31
N LYS A 114 1.98 9.74 -21.59
CA LYS A 114 2.04 11.18 -21.45
C LYS A 114 3.31 11.64 -20.71
N LYS A 115 3.71 10.92 -19.66
CA LYS A 115 4.83 11.28 -18.79
C LYS A 115 6.20 10.86 -19.33
N HIS A 116 6.30 9.68 -19.92
CA HIS A 116 7.57 9.05 -20.30
C HIS A 116 7.74 8.88 -21.82
N GLY A 117 6.68 9.06 -22.61
CA GLY A 117 6.71 8.89 -24.06
C GLY A 117 6.98 7.43 -24.46
N SER A 118 7.59 7.24 -25.63
CA SER A 118 7.88 5.90 -26.18
C SER A 118 8.81 5.05 -25.30
N ARG A 119 9.54 5.64 -24.35
CA ARG A 119 10.45 4.92 -23.44
C ARG A 119 9.75 3.88 -22.58
N MET A 120 8.45 4.06 -22.28
CA MET A 120 7.69 3.08 -21.52
C MET A 120 7.53 1.73 -22.24
N TRP A 121 7.68 1.72 -23.56
CA TRP A 121 7.57 0.52 -24.41
C TRP A 121 8.91 -0.13 -24.71
N ALA A 122 10.01 0.35 -24.12
CA ALA A 122 11.36 -0.19 -24.33
C ALA A 122 11.59 -1.53 -23.60
N VAL A 123 10.64 -2.47 -23.76
CA VAL A 123 10.67 -3.81 -23.18
C VAL A 123 11.43 -4.73 -24.14
N THR A 124 12.68 -5.05 -23.81
CA THR A 124 13.47 -6.08 -24.49
C THR A 124 13.45 -7.39 -23.69
N PRO A 125 13.84 -8.54 -24.28
CA PRO A 125 13.97 -9.79 -23.52
C PRO A 125 14.87 -9.66 -22.28
N ALA A 126 15.97 -8.90 -22.37
CA ALA A 126 16.84 -8.62 -21.24
C ALA A 126 16.14 -7.83 -20.12
N VAL A 127 15.32 -6.82 -20.49
CA VAL A 127 14.51 -6.08 -19.51
C VAL A 127 13.49 -6.99 -18.84
N ALA A 128 12.79 -7.83 -19.61
CA ALA A 128 11.80 -8.76 -19.07
C ALA A 128 12.42 -9.81 -18.12
N LEU A 129 13.59 -10.37 -18.47
CA LEU A 129 14.31 -11.29 -17.60
C LEU A 129 14.84 -10.61 -16.33
N CYS A 130 15.31 -9.36 -16.44
CA CYS A 130 15.72 -8.58 -15.27
C CYS A 130 14.52 -8.26 -14.36
N TRP A 131 13.38 -7.90 -14.96
CA TRP A 131 12.11 -7.70 -14.26
C TRP A 131 11.70 -8.96 -13.51
N LEU A 132 11.69 -10.12 -14.17
CA LEU A 132 11.32 -11.40 -13.56
C LEU A 132 12.25 -11.79 -12.40
N HIS A 133 13.57 -11.59 -12.56
CA HIS A 133 14.55 -11.79 -11.48
C HIS A 133 14.18 -10.95 -10.25
N ASN A 134 13.92 -9.66 -10.45
CA ASN A 134 13.57 -8.75 -9.36
C ASN A 134 12.18 -9.02 -8.77
N TRP A 135 11.22 -9.50 -9.58
CA TRP A 135 9.93 -9.95 -9.10
C TRP A 135 10.06 -11.16 -8.17
N CYS A 136 10.87 -12.16 -8.54
CA CYS A 136 11.19 -13.30 -7.65
C CYS A 136 11.91 -12.85 -6.38
N ALA A 137 12.80 -11.86 -6.49
CA ALA A 137 13.48 -11.28 -5.33
C ALA A 137 12.50 -10.58 -4.37
N MET A 138 11.62 -9.75 -4.92
CA MET A 138 10.54 -9.08 -4.22
C MET A 138 9.61 -10.08 -3.52
N LEU A 139 9.26 -11.19 -4.17
CA LEU A 139 8.47 -12.26 -3.58
C LEU A 139 9.13 -12.84 -2.31
N GLY A 140 10.46 -12.96 -2.27
CA GLY A 140 11.18 -13.41 -1.07
C GLY A 140 11.01 -12.47 0.13
N VAL A 141 10.89 -11.16 -0.10
CA VAL A 141 10.55 -10.18 0.95
C VAL A 141 9.08 -10.37 1.36
N GLY A 142 8.18 -10.47 0.38
CA GLY A 142 6.76 -10.72 0.61
C GLY A 142 6.47 -11.98 1.44
N LEU A 143 7.19 -13.08 1.19
CA LEU A 143 7.05 -14.32 1.95
C LEU A 143 7.47 -14.17 3.42
N VAL A 144 8.46 -13.32 3.73
CA VAL A 144 8.83 -13.03 5.12
C VAL A 144 7.73 -12.22 5.79
N SER A 145 7.23 -11.16 5.14
CA SER A 145 6.11 -10.38 5.66
C SER A 145 4.87 -11.25 5.87
N LEU A 146 4.60 -12.17 4.95
CA LEU A 146 3.51 -13.13 5.06
C LEU A 146 3.71 -14.10 6.22
N SER A 147 4.93 -14.59 6.44
CA SER A 147 5.23 -15.46 7.57
C SER A 147 4.97 -14.78 8.93
N MET A 148 5.15 -13.46 9.03
CA MET A 148 4.76 -12.70 10.22
C MET A 148 3.24 -12.70 10.43
N SER A 149 2.48 -12.43 9.36
CA SER A 149 1.01 -12.50 9.40
C SER A 149 0.53 -13.91 9.79
N LEU A 150 1.18 -14.96 9.28
CA LEU A 150 0.87 -16.35 9.63
C LEU A 150 1.16 -16.66 11.10
N LEU A 151 2.26 -16.15 11.66
CA LEU A 151 2.57 -16.32 13.09
C LEU A 151 1.48 -15.70 13.98
N ILE A 152 0.99 -14.51 13.63
CA ILE A 152 -0.10 -13.86 14.39
C ILE A 152 -1.41 -14.61 14.22
N TYR A 153 -1.71 -15.11 13.01
CA TYR A 153 -2.85 -16.00 12.78
C TYR A 153 -2.78 -17.24 13.69
N VAL A 154 -1.66 -17.98 13.70
CA VAL A 154 -1.52 -19.17 14.55
C VAL A 154 -1.59 -18.82 16.04
N ALA A 155 -1.02 -17.68 16.45
CA ALA A 155 -1.12 -17.21 17.83
C ALA A 155 -2.57 -16.90 18.22
N GLY A 156 -3.37 -16.34 17.31
CA GLY A 156 -4.80 -16.10 17.52
C GLY A 156 -5.58 -17.38 17.79
N LEU A 157 -5.34 -18.43 16.99
CA LEU A 157 -5.91 -19.77 17.25
C LEU A 157 -5.50 -20.32 18.62
N GLY A 158 -4.26 -20.06 19.07
CA GLY A 158 -3.81 -20.44 20.42
C GLY A 158 -4.54 -19.72 21.56
N VAL A 159 -5.06 -18.52 21.29
CA VAL A 159 -5.83 -17.71 22.26
C VAL A 159 -7.32 -18.05 22.25
N GLU A 160 -7.85 -18.60 21.15
CA GLU A 160 -9.28 -18.94 21.00
C GLU A 160 -9.88 -19.74 22.17
N PRO A 161 -9.19 -20.75 22.77
CA PRO A 161 -9.72 -21.50 23.91
C PRO A 161 -10.00 -20.65 25.16
N LEU A 162 -9.45 -19.44 25.25
CA LEU A 162 -9.68 -18.50 26.35
C LEU A 162 -10.95 -17.65 26.16
N LEU A 163 -11.53 -17.63 24.95
CA LEU A 163 -12.73 -16.87 24.66
C LEU A 163 -14.00 -17.58 25.18
N PRO A 164 -15.11 -16.86 25.41
CA PRO A 164 -16.41 -17.49 25.62
C PRO A 164 -16.77 -18.43 24.46
N THR A 165 -17.43 -19.56 24.74
CA THR A 165 -17.81 -20.57 23.72
C THR A 165 -18.54 -19.97 22.51
N ALA A 166 -19.35 -18.93 22.73
CA ALA A 166 -20.06 -18.23 21.66
C ALA A 166 -19.15 -17.52 20.64
N LEU A 167 -17.88 -17.28 20.96
CA LEU A 167 -16.88 -16.64 20.10
C LEU A 167 -15.85 -17.63 19.55
N ARG A 168 -15.97 -18.93 19.84
CA ARG A 168 -15.06 -19.98 19.36
C ARG A 168 -15.62 -20.58 18.08
N CYS A 169 -15.59 -19.80 17.01
CA CYS A 169 -16.13 -20.22 15.74
C CYS A 169 -15.35 -19.59 14.58
N SER A 170 -15.30 -20.34 13.48
CA SER A 170 -14.92 -19.81 12.20
C SER A 170 -16.13 -19.19 11.49
N PHE A 171 -15.84 -18.23 10.62
CA PHE A 171 -16.86 -17.59 9.79
C PHE A 171 -16.33 -17.38 8.37
N SER A 172 -17.25 -17.42 7.42
CA SER A 172 -16.97 -17.09 6.02
C SER A 172 -18.17 -16.39 5.40
N PHE A 173 -17.99 -15.82 4.22
CA PHE A 173 -19.08 -15.19 3.48
C PHE A 173 -19.26 -15.86 2.11
N PRO A 174 -20.51 -15.96 1.60
CA PRO A 174 -20.73 -16.44 0.24
C PRO A 174 -19.97 -15.58 -0.78
N LEU A 175 -19.38 -16.19 -1.81
CA LEU A 175 -18.64 -15.49 -2.87
C LEU A 175 -19.42 -14.32 -3.49
N ARG A 176 -20.74 -14.47 -3.63
CA ARG A 176 -21.61 -13.42 -4.16
C ARG A 176 -21.54 -12.11 -3.36
N VAL A 177 -21.31 -12.20 -2.05
CA VAL A 177 -21.17 -11.03 -1.16
C VAL A 177 -19.88 -10.28 -1.47
N PHE A 178 -18.77 -11.00 -1.72
CA PHE A 178 -17.50 -10.41 -2.14
C PHE A 178 -17.60 -9.75 -3.52
N GLU A 179 -18.31 -10.38 -4.48
CA GLU A 179 -18.57 -9.79 -5.79
C GLU A 179 -19.25 -8.42 -5.65
N LEU A 180 -20.32 -8.34 -4.87
CA LEU A 180 -21.05 -7.09 -4.63
C LEU A 180 -20.16 -6.05 -3.93
N SER A 181 -19.38 -6.46 -2.93
CA SER A 181 -18.44 -5.57 -2.24
C SER A 181 -17.42 -4.96 -3.20
N LEU A 182 -16.83 -5.76 -4.09
CA LEU A 182 -15.87 -5.29 -5.08
C LEU A 182 -16.53 -4.36 -6.12
N GLN A 183 -17.76 -4.66 -6.54
CA GLN A 183 -18.55 -3.79 -7.42
C GLN A 183 -18.78 -2.41 -6.81
N HIS A 184 -19.26 -2.38 -5.56
CA HIS A 184 -19.49 -1.13 -4.86
C HIS A 184 -18.21 -0.35 -4.60
N ALA A 185 -17.09 -1.03 -4.32
CA ALA A 185 -15.80 -0.35 -4.19
C ALA A 185 -15.41 0.39 -5.48
N VAL A 186 -15.58 -0.23 -6.65
CA VAL A 186 -15.30 0.45 -7.94
C VAL A 186 -16.23 1.63 -8.16
N TYR A 187 -17.55 1.47 -7.93
CA TYR A 187 -18.49 2.59 -8.08
C TYR A 187 -18.21 3.74 -7.11
N PHE A 188 -17.82 3.41 -5.87
CA PHE A 188 -17.41 4.40 -4.89
C PHE A 188 -16.17 5.18 -5.36
N MET A 189 -15.14 4.49 -5.84
CA MET A 189 -13.92 5.15 -6.33
C MET A 189 -14.17 6.02 -7.56
N MET A 190 -15.00 5.55 -8.50
CA MET A 190 -15.37 6.34 -9.68
C MET A 190 -16.21 7.56 -9.30
N SER A 191 -17.16 7.42 -8.38
CA SER A 191 -17.96 8.55 -7.87
C SER A 191 -17.07 9.57 -7.16
N THR A 192 -16.11 9.09 -6.37
CA THR A 192 -15.14 9.94 -5.68
C THR A 192 -14.25 10.67 -6.68
N LEU A 193 -13.78 10.01 -7.75
CA LEU A 193 -13.04 10.67 -8.84
C LEU A 193 -13.81 11.86 -9.42
N PHE A 194 -15.10 11.68 -9.74
CA PHE A 194 -15.91 12.79 -10.27
C PHE A 194 -16.02 13.95 -9.27
N ALA A 195 -16.24 13.66 -7.99
CA ALA A 195 -16.26 14.68 -6.96
C ALA A 195 -14.92 15.44 -6.88
N LEU A 196 -13.80 14.72 -6.93
CA LEU A 196 -12.46 15.32 -6.89
C LEU A 196 -12.17 16.17 -8.13
N LEU A 197 -12.62 15.75 -9.31
CA LEU A 197 -12.50 16.51 -10.56
C LEU A 197 -13.30 17.83 -10.50
N LEU A 198 -14.50 17.80 -9.91
CA LEU A 198 -15.31 19.00 -9.71
C LEU A 198 -14.66 20.00 -8.73
N THR A 199 -13.86 19.50 -7.78
CA THR A 199 -13.17 20.32 -6.79
C THR A 199 -11.68 20.52 -7.08
N LEU A 200 -11.22 20.37 -8.33
CA LEU A 200 -9.83 20.57 -8.77
C LEU A 200 -9.13 21.82 -8.20
N PRO A 201 -9.75 23.01 -8.12
CA PRO A 201 -9.12 24.20 -7.53
C PRO A 201 -8.70 24.02 -6.07
N LEU A 202 -9.44 23.23 -5.29
CA LEU A 202 -9.09 22.94 -3.90
C LEU A 202 -7.79 22.11 -3.84
N TRP A 203 -7.65 21.13 -4.72
CA TRP A 203 -6.50 20.23 -4.77
C TRP A 203 -5.21 20.92 -5.23
N VAL A 204 -5.31 21.82 -6.22
CA VAL A 204 -4.17 22.67 -6.63
C VAL A 204 -3.70 23.54 -5.46
N ARG A 205 -4.64 24.14 -4.71
CA ARG A 205 -4.31 24.94 -3.54
C ARG A 205 -3.70 24.09 -2.42
N GLY A 206 -4.25 22.89 -2.19
CA GLY A 206 -3.74 21.92 -1.24
C GLY A 206 -2.29 21.53 -1.49
N TYR A 207 -1.96 21.17 -2.74
CA TYR A 207 -0.59 20.88 -3.14
C TYR A 207 0.37 22.04 -2.85
N ARG A 208 0.00 23.27 -3.22
CA ARG A 208 0.83 24.47 -2.94
C ARG A 208 1.05 24.67 -1.45
N LEU A 209 -0.01 24.54 -0.64
CA LEU A 209 0.09 24.68 0.82
C LEU A 209 0.99 23.61 1.44
N GLY A 210 0.93 22.35 0.97
CA GLY A 210 1.82 21.28 1.41
C GLY A 210 3.29 21.59 1.09
N MET A 211 3.57 22.05 -0.13
CA MET A 211 4.93 22.45 -0.52
C MET A 211 5.42 23.67 0.27
N GLU A 212 4.56 24.66 0.51
CA GLU A 212 4.87 25.83 1.33
C GLU A 212 5.17 25.47 2.79
N ALA A 213 4.49 24.46 3.34
CA ALA A 213 4.70 24.00 4.72
C ALA A 213 6.14 23.49 4.96
N VAL A 214 6.81 23.02 3.90
CA VAL A 214 8.22 22.60 3.92
C VAL A 214 9.15 23.60 3.20
N GLY A 215 8.69 24.85 3.05
CA GLY A 215 9.50 25.94 2.49
C GLY A 215 9.76 25.87 0.99
N ARG A 216 9.00 25.06 0.24
CA ARG A 216 9.11 24.93 -1.21
C ARG A 216 8.05 25.76 -1.92
N ARG A 217 8.42 26.37 -3.06
CA ARG A 217 7.51 27.13 -3.92
C ARG A 217 7.41 26.45 -5.27
N VAL A 218 6.47 25.52 -5.39
CA VAL A 218 6.25 24.74 -6.62
C VAL A 218 4.80 24.90 -7.06
N SER A 219 4.59 25.03 -8.37
CA SER A 219 3.27 25.08 -8.98
C SER A 219 2.98 23.79 -9.74
N ILE A 220 1.71 23.39 -9.72
CA ILE A 220 1.16 22.32 -10.54
C ILE A 220 -0.03 22.84 -11.34
N SER A 221 -0.22 22.32 -12.55
CA SER A 221 -1.33 22.72 -13.43
C SER A 221 -2.59 21.90 -13.15
N TYR A 222 -3.76 22.45 -13.49
CA TYR A 222 -5.03 21.73 -13.42
C TYR A 222 -5.04 20.45 -14.25
N ALA A 223 -4.49 20.51 -15.46
CA ALA A 223 -4.42 19.37 -16.37
C ALA A 223 -3.55 18.24 -15.79
N GLU A 224 -2.46 18.60 -15.09
CA GLU A 224 -1.60 17.63 -14.44
C GLU A 224 -2.30 16.94 -13.25
N ILE A 225 -2.97 17.69 -12.37
CA ILE A 225 -3.76 17.08 -11.29
C ILE A 225 -4.90 16.21 -11.84
N ALA A 226 -5.63 16.68 -12.85
CA ALA A 226 -6.72 15.90 -13.45
C ALA A 226 -6.20 14.56 -14.02
N LEU A 227 -5.04 14.58 -14.67
CA LEU A 227 -4.40 13.39 -15.19
C LEU A 227 -3.94 12.44 -14.07
N GLU A 228 -3.35 12.96 -12.98
CA GLU A 228 -2.97 12.18 -11.80
C GLU A 228 -4.19 11.57 -11.09
N LEU A 229 -5.30 12.31 -10.96
CA LEU A 229 -6.56 11.81 -10.41
C LEU A 229 -7.12 10.63 -11.21
N VAL A 230 -7.14 10.74 -12.54
CA VAL A 230 -7.63 9.65 -13.40
C VAL A 230 -6.73 8.42 -13.28
N TYR A 231 -5.40 8.61 -13.25
CA TYR A 231 -4.45 7.53 -13.01
C TYR A 231 -4.70 6.84 -11.66
N GLN A 232 -4.74 7.62 -10.58
CA GLN A 232 -4.95 7.12 -9.22
C GLN A 232 -6.29 6.39 -9.07
N ALA A 233 -7.37 6.96 -9.60
CA ALA A 233 -8.69 6.33 -9.55
C ALA A 233 -8.75 5.03 -10.38
N SER A 234 -8.04 4.96 -11.51
CA SER A 234 -7.94 3.73 -12.29
C SER A 234 -7.25 2.59 -11.54
N HIS A 235 -6.42 2.95 -10.55
CA HIS A 235 -5.73 2.02 -9.64
C HIS A 235 -6.41 1.89 -8.29
N GLY A 236 -7.39 2.73 -7.99
CA GLY A 236 -7.89 2.93 -6.64
C GLY A 236 -8.35 1.64 -5.97
N THR A 237 -8.92 0.69 -6.74
CA THR A 237 -9.37 -0.61 -6.23
C THR A 237 -8.40 -1.76 -6.45
N ALA A 238 -7.22 -1.54 -7.05
CA ALA A 238 -6.27 -2.61 -7.37
C ALA A 238 -5.91 -3.44 -6.14
N PHE A 239 -5.66 -2.79 -5.00
CA PHE A 239 -5.42 -3.47 -3.72
C PHE A 239 -6.52 -4.48 -3.38
N LEU A 240 -7.81 -4.11 -3.49
CA LEU A 240 -8.92 -5.01 -3.16
C LEU A 240 -8.99 -6.21 -4.12
N PHE A 241 -8.77 -5.98 -5.41
CA PHE A 241 -8.78 -7.04 -6.43
C PHE A 241 -7.59 -8.00 -6.33
N PHE A 242 -6.56 -7.64 -5.57
CA PHE A 242 -5.48 -8.53 -5.18
C PHE A 242 -5.75 -9.19 -3.83
N ALA A 243 -6.01 -8.39 -2.79
CA ALA A 243 -6.06 -8.83 -1.41
C ALA A 243 -7.28 -9.71 -1.10
N VAL A 244 -8.46 -9.40 -1.64
CA VAL A 244 -9.67 -10.20 -1.40
C VAL A 244 -9.54 -11.61 -1.98
N PRO A 245 -9.14 -11.82 -3.25
CA PRO A 245 -8.87 -13.16 -3.76
C PRO A 245 -7.77 -13.90 -2.99
N CYS A 246 -6.70 -13.20 -2.58
CA CYS A 246 -5.67 -13.82 -1.74
C CYS A 246 -6.22 -14.30 -0.40
N ALA A 247 -7.07 -13.50 0.27
CA ALA A 247 -7.71 -13.91 1.52
C ALA A 247 -8.63 -15.13 1.33
N LEU A 248 -9.41 -15.15 0.24
CA LEU A 248 -10.27 -16.30 -0.09
C LEU A 248 -9.48 -17.57 -0.43
N LEU A 249 -8.30 -17.44 -1.05
CA LEU A 249 -7.41 -18.58 -1.27
C LEU A 249 -6.95 -19.19 0.06
N TYR A 250 -6.76 -18.39 1.12
CA TYR A 250 -6.37 -18.91 2.42
C TYR A 250 -7.48 -19.77 3.02
N GLU A 251 -8.72 -19.31 2.93
CA GLU A 251 -9.89 -20.08 3.35
C GLU A 251 -10.01 -21.40 2.56
N ILE A 252 -9.87 -21.36 1.23
CA ILE A 252 -9.92 -22.54 0.36
C ILE A 252 -8.81 -23.54 0.70
N LEU A 253 -7.63 -23.06 1.09
CA LEU A 253 -6.48 -23.88 1.48
C LEU A 253 -6.57 -24.42 2.92
N GLY A 254 -7.69 -24.23 3.61
CA GLY A 254 -7.95 -24.80 4.94
C GLY A 254 -7.45 -23.94 6.11
N ALA A 255 -7.26 -22.64 5.89
CA ALA A 255 -6.96 -21.67 6.93
C ALA A 255 -8.14 -20.67 7.09
N PRO A 256 -9.31 -21.12 7.57
CA PRO A 256 -10.47 -20.26 7.73
C PRO A 256 -10.23 -19.19 8.80
N LEU A 257 -10.90 -18.05 8.69
CA LEU A 257 -10.82 -17.05 9.75
C LEU A 257 -11.78 -17.37 10.89
N HIS A 258 -11.32 -17.03 12.08
CA HIS A 258 -12.04 -17.22 13.34
C HIS A 258 -12.37 -15.85 13.92
N VAL A 259 -13.39 -15.79 14.77
CA VAL A 259 -13.79 -14.54 15.44
C VAL A 259 -12.61 -13.93 16.22
N VAL A 260 -11.75 -14.75 16.83
CA VAL A 260 -10.53 -14.28 17.50
C VAL A 260 -9.62 -13.45 16.59
N HIS A 261 -9.46 -13.86 15.32
CA HIS A 261 -8.67 -13.12 14.34
C HIS A 261 -9.30 -11.77 14.06
N PHE A 262 -10.62 -11.73 13.85
CA PHE A 262 -11.33 -10.46 13.63
C PHE A 262 -11.17 -9.50 14.82
N LEU A 263 -11.28 -10.00 16.06
CA LEU A 263 -11.10 -9.18 17.26
C LEU A 263 -9.67 -8.64 17.38
N MET A 264 -8.67 -9.51 17.19
CA MET A 264 -7.25 -9.11 17.24
C MET A 264 -6.92 -8.07 16.16
N PHE A 265 -7.35 -8.30 14.92
CA PHE A 265 -7.07 -7.40 13.81
C PHE A 265 -7.88 -6.11 13.89
N GLY A 266 -9.06 -6.14 14.53
CA GLY A 266 -9.81 -4.94 14.88
C GLY A 266 -9.01 -4.00 15.80
N VAL A 267 -8.28 -4.55 16.78
CA VAL A 267 -7.39 -3.78 17.64
C VAL A 267 -6.23 -3.18 16.83
N GLU A 268 -5.63 -3.93 15.90
CA GLU A 268 -4.55 -3.40 15.05
C GLU A 268 -4.99 -2.16 14.26
N LEU A 269 -6.25 -2.09 13.82
CA LEU A 269 -6.77 -0.96 13.05
C LEU A 269 -7.06 0.27 13.89
N VAL A 270 -7.56 0.09 15.11
CA VAL A 270 -7.80 1.21 16.03
C VAL A 270 -6.49 1.93 16.34
N PHE A 271 -5.37 1.22 16.31
CA PHE A 271 -4.03 1.75 16.55
C PHE A 271 -3.15 1.67 15.29
N ILE A 272 -3.74 1.86 14.10
CA ILE A 272 -3.06 1.61 12.83
C ILE A 272 -1.73 2.37 12.72
N ASN A 273 -1.68 3.66 13.03
CA ASN A 273 -0.45 4.45 12.92
C ASN A 273 0.67 4.00 13.88
N PHE A 274 0.32 3.36 15.00
CA PHE A 274 1.27 2.77 15.92
C PHE A 274 1.73 1.39 15.43
N VAL A 275 0.80 0.53 15.03
CA VAL A 275 1.11 -0.85 14.59
C VAL A 275 1.93 -0.86 13.31
N THR A 276 1.70 0.10 12.40
CA THR A 276 2.46 0.19 11.15
C THR A 276 3.97 0.33 11.34
N GLN A 277 4.44 0.83 12.49
CA GLN A 277 5.88 0.93 12.79
C GLN A 277 6.58 -0.43 12.83
N TYR A 278 5.88 -1.51 13.18
CA TYR A 278 6.47 -2.82 13.39
C TYR A 278 6.56 -3.68 12.13
N LYS A 279 5.80 -3.35 11.08
CA LYS A 279 5.83 -4.09 9.82
C LYS A 279 5.91 -3.16 8.61
N PHE A 280 4.87 -2.36 8.39
CA PHE A 280 4.75 -1.45 7.25
C PHE A 280 5.96 -0.52 7.13
N CYS A 281 6.32 0.21 8.19
CA CYS A 281 7.43 1.18 8.16
C CYS A 281 8.75 0.56 7.72
N ILE A 282 9.04 -0.66 8.16
CA ILE A 282 10.28 -1.38 7.81
C ILE A 282 10.26 -1.78 6.34
N ILE A 283 9.12 -2.27 5.84
CA ILE A 283 8.95 -2.66 4.43
C ILE A 283 9.01 -1.42 3.54
N HIS A 284 8.33 -0.36 3.95
CA HIS A 284 8.30 0.91 3.25
C HIS A 284 9.71 1.50 3.13
N GLN A 285 10.47 1.51 4.24
CA GLN A 285 11.88 1.88 4.22
C GLN A 285 12.71 0.99 3.26
N LEU A 286 12.50 -0.34 3.27
CA LEU A 286 13.19 -1.25 2.35
C LEU A 286 12.92 -0.89 0.88
N MET A 287 11.67 -0.54 0.55
CA MET A 287 11.32 -0.13 -0.80
C MET A 287 12.11 1.12 -1.20
N HIS A 288 12.15 2.16 -0.37
CA HIS A 288 12.93 3.38 -0.66
C HIS A 288 14.45 3.18 -0.68
N ASP A 289 15.00 2.34 0.21
CA ASP A 289 16.45 2.11 0.32
C ASP A 289 16.99 1.15 -0.77
N ILE A 290 16.14 0.31 -1.36
CA ILE A 290 16.53 -0.65 -2.41
C ILE A 290 15.86 -0.22 -3.71
N GLN A 291 16.57 0.58 -4.52
CA GLN A 291 15.99 1.18 -5.72
C GLN A 291 15.23 0.18 -6.63
N PRO A 292 15.76 -1.01 -6.98
CA PRO A 292 14.99 -1.91 -7.84
C PRO A 292 13.71 -2.40 -7.17
N LEU A 293 13.67 -2.53 -5.84
CA LEU A 293 12.46 -2.87 -5.10
C LEU A 293 11.46 -1.70 -5.10
N TYR A 294 11.92 -0.46 -4.92
CA TYR A 294 11.10 0.75 -5.12
C TYR A 294 10.39 0.71 -6.48
N VAL A 295 11.15 0.47 -7.54
CA VAL A 295 10.63 0.45 -8.92
C VAL A 295 9.68 -0.72 -9.16
N MET A 296 9.88 -1.85 -8.50
CA MET A 296 9.01 -3.01 -8.66
C MET A 296 7.70 -2.88 -7.89
N ALA A 297 7.72 -2.30 -6.69
CA ALA A 297 6.60 -2.39 -5.75
C ALA A 297 5.85 -1.09 -5.51
N HIS A 298 6.56 0.04 -5.56
CA HIS A 298 6.16 1.24 -4.84
C HIS A 298 6.18 2.51 -5.68
N VAL A 299 6.91 2.52 -6.80
CA VAL A 299 7.01 3.68 -7.68
C VAL A 299 5.64 4.12 -8.21
N GLU A 300 4.69 3.21 -8.44
CA GLU A 300 3.32 3.55 -8.85
C GLU A 300 2.59 4.38 -7.80
N HIS A 301 2.90 4.17 -6.52
CA HIS A 301 2.34 4.94 -5.41
C HIS A 301 2.88 6.38 -5.39
N HIS A 302 4.13 6.58 -5.84
CA HIS A 302 4.84 7.87 -5.82
C HIS A 302 4.97 8.57 -7.17
N ILE A 303 4.50 7.96 -8.26
CA ILE A 303 4.68 8.55 -9.60
C ILE A 303 3.84 9.82 -9.76
N CYS A 304 2.77 9.98 -8.99
CA CYS A 304 2.00 11.21 -8.91
C CYS A 304 2.68 12.20 -7.96
N LYS A 305 2.65 13.49 -8.29
CA LYS A 305 3.08 14.56 -7.39
C LYS A 305 2.05 14.85 -6.31
N THR A 306 0.82 14.44 -6.54
CA THR A 306 -0.34 14.67 -5.69
C THR A 306 -0.86 13.39 -5.07
N ILE A 307 -1.55 13.51 -3.95
CA ILE A 307 -2.21 12.40 -3.29
C ILE A 307 -3.64 12.74 -2.90
N HIS A 308 -4.54 11.77 -3.10
CA HIS A 308 -5.98 11.97 -3.07
C HIS A 308 -6.68 10.78 -2.39
N PRO A 309 -7.93 10.94 -1.91
CA PRO A 309 -8.67 9.82 -1.32
C PRO A 309 -8.91 8.63 -2.27
N VAL A 310 -8.86 8.87 -3.58
CA VAL A 310 -8.93 7.83 -4.63
C VAL A 310 -7.58 7.16 -4.92
N SER A 311 -6.48 7.71 -4.41
CA SER A 311 -5.17 7.05 -4.49
C SER A 311 -5.30 5.68 -3.86
N SER A 312 -4.83 4.66 -4.59
CA SER A 312 -4.60 3.35 -3.99
C SER A 312 -3.72 3.58 -2.75
N ALA A 313 -4.11 2.97 -1.62
CA ALA A 313 -3.39 3.11 -0.36
C ALA A 313 -1.93 2.64 -0.44
N VAL A 314 -1.59 1.94 -1.53
CA VAL A 314 -0.37 1.18 -1.79
C VAL A 314 -0.13 1.12 -3.31
N GLY A 315 1.11 0.89 -3.74
CA GLY A 315 1.46 0.53 -5.11
C GLY A 315 0.83 -0.81 -5.54
N LEU A 316 0.90 -1.16 -6.83
CA LEU A 316 0.25 -2.38 -7.36
C LEU A 316 0.80 -3.65 -6.70
N TRP A 317 2.12 -3.73 -6.54
CA TRP A 317 2.79 -4.91 -5.98
C TRP A 317 3.19 -4.76 -4.51
N GLU A 318 3.04 -3.57 -3.93
CA GLU A 318 3.29 -3.31 -2.51
C GLU A 318 2.52 -4.26 -1.59
N PRO A 319 1.22 -4.58 -1.81
CA PRO A 319 0.52 -5.60 -1.03
C PRO A 319 1.20 -6.97 -1.03
N LEU A 320 1.84 -7.35 -2.14
CA LEU A 320 2.59 -8.61 -2.19
C LEU A 320 3.83 -8.55 -1.31
N VAL A 321 4.56 -7.43 -1.31
CA VAL A 321 5.75 -7.21 -0.45
C VAL A 321 5.36 -7.16 1.02
N GLU A 322 4.18 -6.65 1.33
CA GLU A 322 3.60 -6.58 2.67
C GLU A 322 3.03 -7.91 3.18
N GLY A 323 3.00 -8.94 2.33
CA GLY A 323 2.42 -10.23 2.68
C GLY A 323 0.88 -10.20 2.75
N GLY A 324 0.25 -9.41 1.88
CA GLY A 324 -1.20 -9.26 1.73
C GLY A 324 -1.81 -8.02 2.39
N GLY A 325 -1.01 -7.19 3.06
CA GLY A 325 -1.42 -5.87 3.54
C GLY A 325 -0.50 -5.30 4.63
N PRO A 326 -0.64 -4.01 4.97
CA PRO A 326 0.35 -3.27 5.76
C PRO A 326 0.41 -3.72 7.24
N LEU A 327 -0.68 -4.31 7.74
CA LEU A 327 -0.86 -4.81 9.10
C LEU A 327 -0.68 -6.33 9.17
N PHE A 328 -0.40 -6.90 10.34
CA PHE A 328 -0.26 -8.35 10.50
C PHE A 328 -1.58 -9.06 10.20
N GLY A 329 -2.70 -8.43 10.57
CA GLY A 329 -4.05 -8.88 10.23
C GLY A 329 -4.52 -8.62 8.80
N GLY A 330 -3.70 -8.00 7.94
CA GLY A 330 -4.13 -7.47 6.64
C GLY A 330 -4.88 -8.49 5.77
N VAL A 331 -4.37 -9.72 5.62
CA VAL A 331 -5.03 -10.78 4.83
C VAL A 331 -6.40 -11.12 5.43
N GLY A 332 -6.46 -11.32 6.75
CA GLY A 332 -7.70 -11.73 7.41
C GLY A 332 -8.79 -10.66 7.35
N LEU A 333 -8.41 -9.39 7.48
CA LEU A 333 -9.35 -8.27 7.37
C LEU A 333 -9.98 -8.18 5.96
N ASN A 334 -9.24 -8.55 4.91
CA ASN A 334 -9.74 -8.54 3.53
C ASN A 334 -10.73 -9.68 3.23
N ALA A 335 -10.85 -10.69 4.09
CA ALA A 335 -11.90 -11.70 3.99
C ALA A 335 -13.25 -11.22 4.57
N CYS A 336 -13.31 -10.02 5.14
CA CYS A 336 -14.56 -9.41 5.56
C CYS A 336 -15.05 -8.47 4.44
N PRO A 337 -16.16 -8.76 3.74
CA PRO A 337 -16.67 -7.88 2.70
C PRO A 337 -16.95 -6.48 3.23
N TYR A 338 -16.71 -5.46 2.42
CA TYR A 338 -16.77 -4.03 2.73
C TYR A 338 -15.79 -3.51 3.79
N PHE A 339 -15.05 -4.39 4.46
CA PHE A 339 -14.20 -3.98 5.56
C PHE A 339 -13.11 -3.00 5.13
N SER A 340 -12.33 -3.38 4.13
CA SER A 340 -11.29 -2.52 3.56
C SER A 340 -11.87 -1.27 2.90
N LEU A 341 -13.05 -1.35 2.28
CA LEU A 341 -13.72 -0.17 1.72
C LEU A 341 -14.06 0.85 2.80
N GLN A 342 -14.66 0.42 3.91
CA GLN A 342 -15.10 1.32 4.97
C GLN A 342 -13.93 1.81 5.84
N LEU A 343 -13.09 0.91 6.33
CA LEU A 343 -12.07 1.28 7.30
C LEU A 343 -10.80 1.84 6.64
N VAL A 344 -10.37 1.26 5.52
CA VAL A 344 -9.19 1.77 4.81
C VAL A 344 -9.58 2.97 3.96
N TYR A 345 -10.42 2.79 2.94
CA TYR A 345 -10.66 3.87 1.97
C TYR A 345 -11.44 5.06 2.52
N THR A 346 -12.52 4.82 3.28
CA THR A 346 -13.28 5.93 3.87
C THR A 346 -12.77 6.41 5.22
N GLY A 347 -11.83 5.67 5.83
CA GLY A 347 -11.20 6.03 7.11
C GLY A 347 -9.76 6.47 6.94
N ALA A 348 -8.82 5.52 7.09
CA ALA A 348 -7.39 5.80 7.12
C ALA A 348 -6.90 6.55 5.86
N ASN A 349 -7.25 6.07 4.68
CA ASN A 349 -6.87 6.65 3.38
C ASN A 349 -7.41 8.08 3.24
N LEU A 350 -8.67 8.32 3.61
CA LEU A 350 -9.26 9.66 3.54
C LEU A 350 -8.52 10.67 4.42
N VAL A 351 -8.01 10.23 5.57
CA VAL A 351 -7.27 11.09 6.50
C VAL A 351 -5.83 11.28 6.04
N THR A 352 -5.10 10.21 5.68
CA THR A 352 -3.65 10.27 5.43
C THR A 352 -3.30 10.66 3.99
N HIS A 353 -4.18 10.36 3.03
CA HIS A 353 -4.05 10.65 1.60
C HIS A 353 -4.92 11.84 1.17
N THR A 354 -4.87 12.92 1.93
CA THR A 354 -5.58 14.15 1.58
C THR A 354 -4.66 15.35 1.60
N MET A 355 -4.65 16.07 0.49
CA MET A 355 -4.06 17.41 0.40
C MET A 355 -5.16 18.47 0.56
N TRP A 356 -5.95 18.39 1.62
CA TRP A 356 -6.99 19.41 1.83
C TRP A 356 -6.34 20.80 1.97
N PRO A 357 -6.94 21.89 1.43
CA PRO A 357 -6.31 23.21 1.39
C PRO A 357 -6.32 23.96 2.74
N ALA A 358 -5.86 23.30 3.80
CA ALA A 358 -5.74 23.84 5.14
C ALA A 358 -4.43 23.39 5.81
N LYS A 359 -3.62 24.34 6.29
CA LYS A 359 -2.34 24.05 6.95
C LYS A 359 -2.50 23.18 8.20
N CYS A 360 -3.64 23.28 8.88
CA CYS A 360 -3.95 22.45 10.05
C CYS A 360 -4.23 20.98 9.72
N LEU A 361 -4.31 20.59 8.45
CA LEU A 361 -4.51 19.22 8.02
C LEU A 361 -3.26 18.61 7.37
N VAL A 362 -2.14 19.36 7.36
CA VAL A 362 -0.86 18.84 6.86
C VAL A 362 -0.39 17.70 7.77
N GLN A 363 0.06 16.62 7.15
CA GLN A 363 0.43 15.39 7.80
C GLN A 363 1.74 14.87 7.22
N TRP A 364 2.48 14.08 7.99
CA TRP A 364 3.75 13.51 7.55
C TRP A 364 3.59 12.63 6.32
N HIS A 365 2.56 11.78 6.26
CA HIS A 365 2.31 10.94 5.10
C HIS A 365 2.07 11.74 3.82
N THR A 366 1.29 12.82 3.93
CA THR A 366 1.05 13.71 2.80
C THR A 366 2.36 14.34 2.30
N LEU A 367 3.23 14.78 3.23
CA LEU A 367 4.54 15.36 2.89
C LEU A 367 5.52 14.32 2.32
N HIS A 368 5.47 13.08 2.80
CA HIS A 368 6.20 11.96 2.22
C HIS A 368 5.88 11.83 0.72
N HIS A 369 4.61 11.94 0.35
CA HIS A 369 4.18 11.90 -1.04
C HIS A 369 4.53 13.15 -1.86
N VAL A 370 4.16 14.33 -1.38
CA VAL A 370 4.23 15.55 -2.22
C VAL A 370 5.61 16.20 -2.21
N ALA A 371 6.34 16.06 -1.09
CA ALA A 371 7.65 16.66 -0.90
C ALA A 371 8.79 15.63 -0.91
N LEU A 372 8.48 14.32 -0.99
CA LEU A 372 9.47 13.25 -0.86
C LEU A 372 10.23 13.37 0.47
N ALA A 373 9.48 13.61 1.56
CA ALA A 373 10.04 13.59 2.89
C ALA A 373 10.52 12.17 3.24
N ASP A 374 11.71 12.06 3.84
CA ASP A 374 12.37 10.81 4.22
C ASP A 374 11.79 10.22 5.52
N LEU A 375 10.47 9.99 5.49
CA LEU A 375 9.65 9.45 6.57
C LEU A 375 8.93 8.21 6.06
N TYR A 376 9.11 7.08 6.75
CA TYR A 376 8.64 5.79 6.24
C TYR A 376 7.44 5.21 7.00
N ASN A 377 7.05 5.80 8.13
CA ASN A 377 5.74 5.49 8.72
C ASN A 377 4.65 6.43 8.16
N VAL A 378 3.38 6.09 8.41
CA VAL A 378 2.22 6.86 7.90
C VAL A 378 2.20 8.27 8.52
N ASN A 379 1.61 8.48 9.70
CA ASN A 379 1.50 9.82 10.28
C ASN A 379 2.29 10.05 11.57
N ILE A 380 2.76 8.99 12.22
CA ILE A 380 3.59 9.08 13.42
C ILE A 380 5.01 8.70 13.03
N PRO A 381 5.99 9.62 13.02
CA PRO A 381 7.37 9.27 12.71
C PRO A 381 7.85 8.11 13.59
N SER A 382 8.52 7.13 12.99
CA SER A 382 9.10 6.02 13.75
C SER A 382 10.34 6.48 14.52
N ALA A 383 10.78 5.69 15.50
CA ALA A 383 12.05 5.99 16.22
C ALA A 383 13.25 6.16 15.26
N ARG A 384 13.28 5.43 14.15
CA ARG A 384 14.31 5.59 13.12
C ARG A 384 14.19 6.93 12.41
N ASP A 385 12.97 7.32 12.04
CA ASP A 385 12.73 8.60 11.37
C ASP A 385 13.16 9.77 12.26
N GLU A 386 12.84 9.72 13.57
CA GLU A 386 13.24 10.76 14.51
C GLU A 386 14.76 10.92 14.62
N GLU A 387 15.51 9.80 14.54
CA GLU A 387 16.96 9.79 14.66
C GLU A 387 17.70 10.13 13.37
N HIS A 388 17.11 9.85 12.20
CA HIS A 388 17.83 9.87 10.92
C HIS A 388 17.19 10.71 9.81
N SER A 389 15.94 11.16 9.94
CA SER A 389 15.27 11.95 8.90
C SER A 389 15.73 13.41 8.94
N GLU A 390 16.21 13.91 7.80
CA GLU A 390 16.53 15.33 7.63
C GLU A 390 15.26 16.19 7.67
N TYR A 391 14.15 15.68 7.11
CA TYR A 391 12.88 16.39 7.13
C TYR A 391 12.31 16.51 8.54
N PHE A 392 12.35 15.43 9.30
CA PHE A 392 11.87 15.45 10.68
C PHE A 392 12.66 16.47 11.50
N ALA A 393 13.99 16.40 11.47
CA ALA A 393 14.86 17.32 12.20
C ALA A 393 14.60 18.79 11.85
N LYS A 394 14.30 19.08 10.58
CA LYS A 394 14.09 20.45 10.10
C LYS A 394 12.68 20.99 10.31
N PHE A 395 11.65 20.15 10.14
CA PHE A 395 10.27 20.63 9.99
C PHE A 395 9.32 20.18 11.10
N ASN A 396 9.72 19.30 12.01
CA ASN A 396 8.83 18.77 13.05
C ASN A 396 8.20 19.88 13.92
N GLU A 397 9.01 20.74 14.52
CA GLU A 397 8.50 21.83 15.37
C GLU A 397 7.62 22.85 14.61
N PRO A 398 8.03 23.34 13.42
CA PRO A 398 7.15 24.16 12.59
C PRO A 398 5.82 23.50 12.22
N LEU A 399 5.81 22.20 11.98
CA LEU A 399 4.61 21.45 11.61
C LEU A 399 3.70 21.17 12.83
N LYS A 400 4.26 20.84 13.99
CA LYS A 400 3.51 20.69 15.26
C LYS A 400 2.78 21.98 15.63
N ALA A 401 3.37 23.14 15.35
CA ALA A 401 2.75 24.44 15.59
C ALA A 401 1.55 24.71 14.66
N GLN A 402 1.51 24.09 13.48
CA GLN A 402 0.49 24.33 12.45
C GLN A 402 -0.61 23.28 12.41
N SER A 403 -0.25 22.00 12.64
CA SER A 403 -1.13 20.86 12.43
C SER A 403 -1.34 20.05 13.71
N PRO A 404 -2.57 19.96 14.24
CA PRO A 404 -2.90 19.05 15.34
C PRO A 404 -2.62 17.59 15.00
N PHE A 405 -2.65 17.17 13.73
CA PHE A 405 -2.34 15.78 13.33
C PHE A 405 -0.86 15.44 13.47
N VAL A 406 0.04 16.43 13.41
CA VAL A 406 1.47 16.25 13.71
C VAL A 406 1.74 16.40 15.20
N ARG A 407 0.97 17.24 15.90
CA ARG A 407 1.13 17.51 17.32
C ARG A 407 0.58 16.39 18.22
N ILE A 408 -0.51 15.74 17.81
CA ILE A 408 -1.24 14.74 18.60
C ILE A 408 -1.24 13.43 17.82
N GLU A 409 -0.34 12.53 18.17
CA GLU A 409 -0.04 11.30 17.44
C GLU A 409 -1.29 10.43 17.17
N TRP A 410 -2.13 10.23 18.18
CA TRP A 410 -3.32 9.38 18.08
C TRP A 410 -4.50 10.04 17.34
N LEU A 411 -4.43 11.35 17.06
CA LEU A 411 -5.57 12.08 16.46
C LEU A 411 -5.92 11.54 15.07
N SER A 412 -4.91 11.14 14.29
CA SER A 412 -5.13 10.55 12.97
C SER A 412 -5.92 9.24 13.05
N ASP A 413 -5.62 8.37 14.01
CA ASP A 413 -6.29 7.08 14.19
C ASP A 413 -7.76 7.29 14.59
N VAL A 414 -8.01 8.14 15.59
CA VAL A 414 -9.37 8.44 16.06
C VAL A 414 -10.19 9.10 14.95
N THR A 415 -9.60 10.05 14.22
CA THR A 415 -10.28 10.72 13.11
C THR A 415 -10.63 9.73 11.99
N ALA A 416 -9.70 8.85 11.63
CA ALA A 416 -9.92 7.79 10.63
C ALA A 416 -11.04 6.85 11.07
N PHE A 417 -11.06 6.44 12.34
CA PHE A 417 -12.11 5.59 12.90
C PHE A 417 -13.48 6.27 12.87
N VAL A 418 -13.55 7.56 13.25
CA VAL A 418 -14.80 8.34 13.20
C VAL A 418 -15.30 8.47 11.77
N PHE A 419 -14.43 8.78 10.80
CA PHE A 419 -14.83 8.84 9.39
C PHE A 419 -15.32 7.50 8.87
N ALA A 420 -14.63 6.40 9.21
CA ALA A 420 -15.05 5.08 8.80
C ALA A 420 -16.39 4.67 9.42
N ALA A 421 -16.62 5.00 10.70
CA ALA A 421 -17.90 4.76 11.37
C ALA A 421 -19.02 5.58 10.73
N ALA A 422 -18.79 6.88 10.48
CA ALA A 422 -19.75 7.76 9.82
C ALA A 422 -20.08 7.28 8.40
N ALA A 423 -19.06 6.91 7.61
CA ALA A 423 -19.23 6.35 6.28
C ALA A 423 -19.95 5.00 6.31
N GLY A 424 -19.66 4.14 7.31
CA GLY A 424 -20.35 2.87 7.51
C GLY A 424 -21.83 3.05 7.84
N VAL A 425 -22.16 3.98 8.74
CA VAL A 425 -23.54 4.35 9.08
C VAL A 425 -24.27 4.90 7.85
N PHE A 426 -23.65 5.84 7.13
CA PHE A 426 -24.22 6.40 5.91
C PHE A 426 -24.45 5.32 4.84
N ALA A 427 -23.44 4.50 4.56
CA ALA A 427 -23.55 3.42 3.59
C ALA A 427 -24.68 2.43 3.96
N HIS A 428 -24.79 2.09 5.24
CA HIS A 428 -25.84 1.18 5.70
C HIS A 428 -27.24 1.78 5.57
N TYR A 429 -27.48 2.97 6.14
CA TYR A 429 -28.83 3.54 6.22
C TYR A 429 -29.27 4.28 4.95
N ALA A 430 -28.35 4.92 4.23
CA ALA A 430 -28.70 5.70 3.04
C ALA A 430 -28.60 4.88 1.74
N LEU A 431 -27.61 3.99 1.65
CA LEU A 431 -27.33 3.24 0.42
C LEU A 431 -27.69 1.76 0.51
N GLY A 432 -27.95 1.24 1.71
CA GLY A 432 -28.18 -0.18 1.91
C GLY A 432 -26.97 -1.02 1.49
N VAL A 433 -25.74 -0.55 1.78
CA VAL A 433 -24.48 -1.27 1.52
C VAL A 433 -23.55 -1.20 2.73
N GLY A 434 -22.73 -2.24 2.97
CA GLY A 434 -21.68 -2.18 4.00
C GLY A 434 -21.56 -3.40 4.92
N ILE A 435 -20.60 -3.35 5.84
CA ILE A 435 -20.27 -4.46 6.77
C ILE A 435 -21.51 -4.92 7.53
N ALA A 436 -22.28 -3.98 8.12
CA ALA A 436 -23.46 -4.28 8.91
C ALA A 436 -24.57 -4.99 8.11
N GLN A 437 -24.68 -4.72 6.81
CA GLN A 437 -25.69 -5.35 5.95
C GLN A 437 -25.35 -6.82 5.68
N VAL A 438 -24.06 -7.13 5.52
CA VAL A 438 -23.62 -8.48 5.13
C VAL A 438 -23.33 -9.38 6.31
N TRP A 439 -23.23 -8.82 7.53
CA TRP A 439 -22.91 -9.61 8.72
C TRP A 439 -23.90 -10.75 8.96
N GLY A 440 -25.20 -10.52 8.72
CA GLY A 440 -26.23 -11.55 8.83
C GLY A 440 -26.14 -12.67 7.76
N SER A 441 -25.33 -12.48 6.72
CA SER A 441 -25.07 -13.49 5.68
C SER A 441 -23.83 -14.33 5.95
N ALA A 442 -23.11 -14.07 7.04
CA ALA A 442 -21.97 -14.89 7.45
C ALA A 442 -22.41 -16.33 7.72
N VAL A 443 -21.64 -17.28 7.21
CA VAL A 443 -21.79 -18.71 7.49
C VAL A 443 -20.88 -19.04 8.67
N TRP A 444 -21.48 -19.53 9.75
CA TRP A 444 -20.78 -19.81 11.00
C TRP A 444 -20.56 -21.31 11.15
N ALA A 445 -19.33 -21.71 11.49
CA ALA A 445 -19.01 -23.08 11.84
C ALA A 445 -18.39 -23.11 13.24
N ALA A 446 -18.92 -23.98 14.10
CA ALA A 446 -18.33 -24.22 15.41
C ALA A 446 -16.91 -24.76 15.23
N ALA A 447 -15.98 -24.25 16.04
CA ALA A 447 -14.56 -24.62 15.98
C ALA A 447 -14.33 -26.09 16.40
#